data_AF-A0A7C4FJU6-F1
#
_entry.id   AF-A0A7C4FJU6-F1
#
_cell.length_a   1.000
_cell.length_b   1.000
_cell.length_c   1.000
_cell.angle_alpha   90.00
_cell.angle_beta   90.00
_cell.angle_gamma   90.00
#
_symmetry.space_group_name_H-M   'P 1'
#
loop_
_entity.id
_entity.type
_entity.pdbx_description
1 polymer ?
#
loop_
_entity_poly.entity_id
_entity_poly.type
_entity_poly.pdbx_seq_one_letter_code
_entity_poly.pdbx_strand_id
1 'polypeptide(L)'
;MGYRYAAVVCLAAWMTGCALRPATQRYEKEASMAKDAAPRKVVVGSLMYAMYGNWPGVENRCRTLAGFIDEMAKKAKEKYGTGLDIAALPEVAVNGGMRGSAKDVCLPLEGPVLDILGEAARRNRAYVVVPMFLAEDAGRTRLYNVCVLLDRQGKPAGIYRKVHPVDSGNSGQLEGGVLPGREFPVFSTDFGKVGIQICYDIEFEDGWATLAKKGAELVIWSTQSPQIIAPQSYAKRFRYYILSSTWRNNASLFDPTGAVIAQTTEPSSVLVEQIDLTYALIGWQPKLANGKAFADRYGRAAGFRYSEAEDRGIFWSNDPKIPVMRMVRELGLELEDEAHARNRALQDALRKGLPEQP
;
A
#
# COMPACT_ATOMS: atom_id res chain seq x y z
N MET A 1 -65.48 26.98 21.10
CA MET A 1 -65.27 26.24 19.83
C MET A 1 -63.81 25.78 19.85
N GLY A 2 -63.41 24.56 20.20
CA GLY A 2 -64.05 23.26 20.12
C GLY A 2 -63.39 22.41 19.02
N TYR A 3 -62.10 22.07 19.14
CA TYR A 3 -61.44 21.13 18.22
C TYR A 3 -61.49 19.72 18.80
N ARG A 4 -62.12 18.81 18.04
CA ARG A 4 -62.33 17.39 18.35
C ARG A 4 -61.16 16.54 17.84
N TYR A 5 -60.80 15.55 18.65
CA TYR A 5 -60.02 14.37 18.28
C TYR A 5 -60.77 13.52 17.25
N ALA A 6 -60.03 12.94 16.29
CA ALA A 6 -60.42 11.72 15.59
C ALA A 6 -59.17 10.88 15.33
N ALA A 7 -59.15 9.69 15.93
CA ALA A 7 -58.19 8.64 15.66
C ALA A 7 -58.56 7.94 14.34
N VAL A 8 -57.56 7.57 13.53
CA VAL A 8 -57.71 6.53 12.52
C VAL A 8 -56.51 5.58 12.65
N VAL A 9 -56.87 4.33 12.94
CA VAL A 9 -56.02 3.15 13.01
C VAL A 9 -55.66 2.73 11.57
N CYS A 10 -54.39 2.42 11.29
CA CYS A 10 -54.05 1.52 10.19
C CYS A 10 -52.75 0.73 10.43
N LEU A 11 -52.97 -0.54 10.73
CA LEU A 11 -52.26 -1.76 10.34
C LEU A 11 -50.72 -1.80 10.44
N ALA A 12 -50.29 -2.61 11.41
CA ALA A 12 -49.05 -3.36 11.34
C ALA A 12 -49.08 -4.33 10.15
N ALA A 13 -48.05 -4.27 9.32
CA ALA A 13 -47.66 -5.35 8.42
C ALA A 13 -46.15 -5.54 8.54
N TRP A 14 -45.78 -6.67 9.14
CA TRP A 14 -44.44 -7.23 9.09
C TRP A 14 -44.06 -7.53 7.64
N MET A 15 -42.91 -7.01 7.20
CA MET A 15 -42.02 -7.73 6.27
C MET A 15 -40.57 -7.40 6.63
N THR A 16 -40.03 -8.25 7.50
CA THR A 16 -38.72 -8.91 7.37
C THR A 16 -37.57 -8.11 6.74
N GLY A 17 -36.55 -7.86 7.58
CA GLY A 17 -35.20 -8.27 7.20
C GLY A 17 -34.23 -7.17 6.77
N CYS A 18 -34.12 -6.07 7.51
CA CYS A 18 -32.87 -5.31 7.53
C CYS A 18 -32.06 -5.72 8.77
N ALA A 19 -31.58 -6.96 8.76
CA ALA A 19 -30.50 -7.34 9.65
C ALA A 19 -29.28 -6.53 9.22
N LEU A 20 -28.86 -5.58 10.05
CA LEU A 20 -27.50 -5.06 10.06
C LEU A 20 -26.56 -6.28 10.18
N ARG A 21 -26.08 -6.78 9.04
CA ARG A 21 -25.02 -7.79 9.02
C ARG A 21 -23.79 -7.11 9.62
N PRO A 22 -23.19 -7.66 10.70
CA PRO A 22 -21.93 -7.11 11.18
C PRO A 22 -20.92 -7.13 10.04
N ALA A 23 -20.14 -6.06 9.92
CA ALA A 23 -19.10 -5.86 8.92
C ALA A 23 -17.92 -6.80 9.16
N THR A 24 -18.14 -8.10 8.98
CA THR A 24 -17.11 -9.10 8.73
C THR A 24 -17.33 -9.64 7.32
N GLN A 25 -17.46 -8.75 6.35
CA GLN A 25 -17.34 -9.15 4.95
C GLN A 25 -15.87 -9.53 4.78
N ARG A 26 -15.63 -10.85 4.79
CA ARG A 26 -14.32 -11.48 4.64
C ARG A 26 -13.56 -10.77 3.53
N TYR A 27 -12.31 -10.40 3.81
CA TYR A 27 -11.36 -10.13 2.74
C TYR A 27 -11.12 -11.48 2.07
N GLU A 28 -11.92 -11.81 1.06
CA GLU A 28 -11.75 -12.99 0.21
C GLU A 28 -10.48 -12.81 -0.64
N LYS A 29 -9.32 -12.79 0.03
CA LYS A 29 -8.03 -13.13 -0.57
C LYS A 29 -7.86 -14.66 -0.61
N GLU A 30 -8.98 -15.41 -0.59
CA GLU A 30 -9.02 -16.86 -0.74
C GLU A 30 -8.60 -17.31 -2.16
N ALA A 31 -8.52 -16.40 -3.14
CA ALA A 31 -8.21 -16.76 -4.52
C ALA A 31 -6.76 -16.48 -4.99
N SER A 32 -5.94 -15.72 -4.24
CA SER A 32 -4.58 -15.34 -4.71
C SER A 32 -3.45 -16.22 -4.15
N MET A 33 -3.70 -16.99 -3.09
CA MET A 33 -2.71 -17.92 -2.52
C MET A 33 -3.04 -19.39 -2.78
N ALA A 34 -4.07 -19.70 -3.58
CA ALA A 34 -4.46 -21.06 -3.94
C ALA A 34 -3.87 -21.55 -5.28
N LYS A 35 -3.04 -20.74 -5.96
CA LYS A 35 -2.42 -21.09 -7.24
C LYS A 35 -0.97 -21.46 -7.01
N ASP A 36 -0.53 -22.56 -7.62
CA ASP A 36 0.87 -22.96 -7.77
C ASP A 36 1.63 -21.99 -8.69
N ALA A 37 1.55 -20.71 -8.36
CA ALA A 37 2.17 -19.62 -9.09
C ALA A 37 3.67 -19.61 -8.84
N ALA A 38 4.42 -19.26 -9.88
CA ALA A 38 5.83 -18.98 -9.76
C ALA A 38 6.07 -17.80 -8.78
N PRO A 39 7.26 -17.75 -8.12
CA PRO A 39 7.66 -16.61 -7.32
C PRO A 39 7.71 -15.35 -8.20
N ARG A 40 7.22 -14.24 -7.65
CA ARG A 40 7.19 -12.94 -8.32
C ARG A 40 8.08 -11.98 -7.56
N LYS A 41 9.37 -12.02 -7.88
CA LYS A 41 10.37 -11.14 -7.29
C LYS A 41 10.18 -9.72 -7.79
N VAL A 42 10.16 -8.77 -6.87
CA VAL A 42 9.99 -7.34 -7.16
C VAL A 42 11.03 -6.55 -6.37
N VAL A 43 11.80 -5.71 -7.05
CA VAL A 43 12.73 -4.78 -6.39
C VAL A 43 12.08 -3.42 -6.25
N VAL A 44 11.87 -3.01 -5.00
CA VAL A 44 11.23 -1.75 -4.65
C VAL A 44 12.27 -0.75 -4.14
N GLY A 45 12.10 0.52 -4.54
CA GLY A 45 12.95 1.63 -4.12
C GLY A 45 12.13 2.70 -3.41
N SER A 46 12.66 3.23 -2.30
CA SER A 46 12.06 4.34 -1.57
C SER A 46 13.09 5.40 -1.21
N LEU A 47 12.62 6.65 -1.15
CA LEU A 47 13.40 7.82 -0.84
C LEU A 47 13.02 8.39 0.54
N MET A 48 14.04 8.74 1.32
CA MET A 48 13.99 9.65 2.45
C MET A 48 14.75 10.93 2.08
N TYR A 49 14.03 12.01 1.74
CA TYR A 49 14.67 13.23 1.23
C TYR A 49 13.98 14.51 1.71
N ALA A 50 14.74 15.36 2.42
CA ALA A 50 14.28 16.66 2.87
C ALA A 50 14.16 17.64 1.70
N MET A 51 12.95 17.87 1.22
CA MET A 51 12.68 18.78 0.09
C MET A 51 12.29 20.22 0.49
N TYR A 52 12.27 20.54 1.79
CA TYR A 52 11.94 21.88 2.28
C TYR A 52 13.15 22.83 2.22
N GLY A 53 12.88 24.14 2.26
CA GLY A 53 13.93 25.18 2.23
C GLY A 53 14.00 25.90 0.88
N ASN A 54 15.19 25.97 0.27
CA ASN A 54 15.36 26.70 -0.98
C ASN A 54 14.60 26.00 -2.13
N TRP A 55 13.81 26.77 -2.90
CA TRP A 55 13.05 26.25 -4.05
C TRP A 55 13.91 26.35 -5.32
N PRO A 56 14.36 25.23 -5.91
CA PRO A 56 15.29 25.26 -7.03
C PRO A 56 14.60 25.44 -8.40
N GLY A 57 13.27 25.59 -8.42
CA GLY A 57 12.46 25.46 -9.64
C GLY A 57 12.10 24.01 -9.95
N VAL A 58 10.99 23.82 -10.69
CA VAL A 58 10.44 22.50 -11.00
C VAL A 58 11.44 21.64 -11.78
N GLU A 59 12.17 22.22 -12.72
CA GLU A 59 13.11 21.49 -13.57
C GLU A 59 14.26 20.89 -12.73
N ASN A 60 14.95 21.73 -11.95
CA ASN A 60 16.04 21.27 -11.09
C ASN A 60 15.54 20.29 -10.03
N ARG A 61 14.35 20.51 -9.47
CA ARG A 61 13.73 19.56 -8.54
C ARG A 61 13.56 18.19 -9.21
N CYS A 62 13.00 18.15 -10.41
CA CYS A 62 12.82 16.90 -11.17
C CYS A 62 14.16 16.25 -11.50
N ARG A 63 15.21 17.02 -11.85
CA ARG A 63 16.56 16.48 -12.08
C ARG A 63 17.13 15.82 -10.82
N THR A 64 16.97 16.43 -9.64
CA THR A 64 17.39 15.83 -8.37
C THR A 64 16.65 14.53 -8.09
N LEU A 65 15.32 14.51 -8.23
CA LEU A 65 14.50 13.31 -8.02
C LEU A 65 14.86 12.19 -9.02
N ALA A 66 15.11 12.55 -10.28
CA ALA A 66 15.58 11.62 -11.31
C ALA A 66 16.94 10.99 -10.94
N GLY A 67 17.85 11.76 -10.33
CA GLY A 67 19.12 11.23 -9.82
C GLY A 67 18.93 10.18 -8.73
N PHE A 68 17.97 10.37 -7.82
CA PHE A 68 17.64 9.35 -6.81
C PHE A 68 17.03 8.09 -7.42
N ILE A 69 16.21 8.22 -8.47
CA ILE A 69 15.67 7.06 -9.20
C ILE A 69 16.82 6.26 -9.84
N ASP A 70 17.80 6.94 -10.44
CA ASP A 70 18.99 6.27 -11.00
C ASP A 70 19.83 5.61 -9.90
N GLU A 71 19.98 6.24 -8.74
CA GLU A 71 20.68 5.66 -7.60
C GLU A 71 19.99 4.39 -7.10
N MET A 72 18.65 4.40 -6.97
CA MET A 72 17.88 3.21 -6.62
C MET A 72 18.09 2.09 -7.65
N ALA A 73 18.04 2.40 -8.94
CA ALA A 73 18.25 1.44 -10.00
C ALA A 73 19.67 0.86 -10.04
N LYS A 74 20.67 1.68 -9.74
CA LYS A 74 22.05 1.23 -9.57
C LYS A 74 22.17 0.27 -8.39
N LYS A 75 21.65 0.64 -7.21
CA LYS A 75 21.66 -0.20 -6.00
C LYS A 75 20.90 -1.51 -6.20
N ALA A 76 19.80 -1.50 -6.96
CA ALA A 76 19.06 -2.71 -7.32
C ALA A 76 19.96 -3.72 -8.07
N LYS A 77 20.70 -3.24 -9.08
CA LYS A 77 21.63 -4.07 -9.85
C LYS A 77 22.79 -4.58 -8.99
N GLU A 78 23.35 -3.73 -8.15
CA GLU A 78 24.46 -4.09 -7.26
C GLU A 78 24.05 -5.12 -6.19
N LYS A 79 22.87 -4.96 -5.58
CA LYS A 79 22.41 -5.81 -4.47
C LYS A 79 21.77 -7.12 -4.93
N TYR A 80 21.05 -7.11 -6.06
CA TYR A 80 20.23 -8.25 -6.50
C TYR A 80 20.54 -8.75 -7.92
N GLY A 81 21.43 -8.09 -8.66
CA GLY A 81 21.72 -8.44 -10.05
C GLY A 81 20.57 -8.19 -11.03
N THR A 82 19.53 -7.45 -10.61
CA THR A 82 18.34 -7.13 -11.42
C THR A 82 18.01 -5.63 -11.38
N GLY A 83 17.15 -5.18 -12.28
CA GLY A 83 16.69 -3.79 -12.33
C GLY A 83 15.72 -3.43 -11.20
N LEU A 84 15.48 -2.14 -11.04
CA LEU A 84 14.43 -1.61 -10.18
C LEU A 84 13.06 -1.81 -10.84
N ASP A 85 12.08 -2.28 -10.10
CA ASP A 85 10.71 -2.44 -10.60
C ASP A 85 9.84 -1.22 -10.34
N ILE A 86 9.96 -0.62 -9.16
CA ILE A 86 9.21 0.59 -8.80
C ILE A 86 10.00 1.51 -7.86
N ALA A 87 9.98 2.81 -8.14
CA ALA A 87 10.52 3.86 -7.28
C ALA A 87 9.37 4.66 -6.63
N ALA A 88 9.41 4.82 -5.32
CA ALA A 88 8.51 5.68 -4.57
C ALA A 88 9.23 6.97 -4.14
N LEU A 89 8.60 8.11 -4.44
CA LEU A 89 9.06 9.42 -3.98
C LEU A 89 8.20 9.95 -2.82
N PRO A 90 8.70 10.91 -2.01
CA PRO A 90 7.96 11.46 -0.88
C PRO A 90 6.76 12.30 -1.32
N GLU A 91 5.74 12.44 -0.45
CA GLU A 91 4.59 13.30 -0.73
C GLU A 91 5.03 14.71 -1.17
N VAL A 92 4.38 15.26 -2.20
CA VAL A 92 4.65 16.58 -2.80
C VAL A 92 6.11 16.85 -3.15
N ALA A 93 6.90 15.81 -3.43
CA ALA A 93 8.32 15.92 -3.75
C ALA A 93 8.60 16.87 -4.93
N VAL A 94 7.71 16.94 -5.92
CA VAL A 94 7.85 17.85 -7.06
C VAL A 94 7.72 19.32 -6.64
N ASN A 95 6.82 19.65 -5.72
CA ASN A 95 6.53 21.04 -5.32
C ASN A 95 7.38 21.48 -4.12
N GLY A 96 7.83 20.55 -3.27
CA GLY A 96 8.60 20.88 -2.06
C GLY A 96 7.76 21.44 -0.91
N GLY A 97 6.46 21.15 -0.89
CA GLY A 97 5.50 21.60 0.13
C GLY A 97 4.44 22.56 -0.40
N MET A 98 3.45 22.87 0.46
CA MET A 98 2.45 23.90 0.20
C MET A 98 3.03 25.28 0.56
N ARG A 99 3.06 26.21 -0.38
CA ARG A 99 3.48 27.61 -0.19
C ARG A 99 2.43 28.53 -0.81
N GLY A 100 1.62 29.16 0.02
CA GLY A 100 0.47 29.95 -0.46
C GLY A 100 -0.75 29.06 -0.73
N SER A 101 -1.50 29.35 -1.79
CA SER A 101 -2.71 28.60 -2.15
C SER A 101 -2.41 27.45 -3.12
N ALA A 102 -3.36 26.52 -3.24
CA ALA A 102 -3.31 25.45 -4.23
C ALA A 102 -3.16 26.02 -5.66
N LYS A 103 -3.77 27.17 -5.96
CA LYS A 103 -3.62 27.86 -7.25
C LYS A 103 -2.19 28.31 -7.51
N ASP A 104 -1.42 28.62 -6.48
CA ASP A 104 -0.05 29.09 -6.65
C ASP A 104 0.90 27.92 -6.90
N VAL A 105 0.68 26.79 -6.19
CA VAL A 105 1.62 25.67 -6.21
C VAL A 105 1.31 24.57 -7.23
N CYS A 106 0.05 24.39 -7.64
CA CYS A 106 -0.31 23.29 -8.53
C CYS A 106 0.30 23.47 -9.91
N LEU A 107 0.99 22.44 -10.38
CA LEU A 107 1.66 22.42 -11.69
C LEU A 107 0.84 21.57 -12.67
N PRO A 108 0.87 21.83 -13.99
CA PRO A 108 0.42 20.85 -14.97
C PRO A 108 1.30 19.59 -14.91
N LEU A 109 0.81 18.46 -15.42
CA LEU A 109 1.60 17.24 -15.49
C LEU A 109 2.66 17.35 -16.60
N GLU A 110 2.32 17.98 -17.71
CA GLU A 110 3.19 18.16 -18.86
C GLU A 110 4.42 19.02 -18.56
N GLY A 111 5.42 18.95 -19.45
CA GLY A 111 6.67 19.69 -19.33
C GLY A 111 7.65 19.00 -18.39
N PRO A 112 8.40 19.74 -17.54
CA PRO A 112 9.55 19.21 -16.81
C PRO A 112 9.29 17.96 -15.99
N VAL A 113 8.07 17.77 -15.48
CA VAL A 113 7.70 16.58 -14.70
C VAL A 113 7.76 15.33 -15.60
N LEU A 114 7.02 15.29 -16.71
CA LEU A 114 7.05 14.16 -17.64
C LEU A 114 8.38 14.07 -18.41
N ASP A 115 8.93 15.19 -18.85
CA ASP A 115 10.16 15.20 -19.65
C ASP A 115 11.34 14.61 -18.90
N ILE A 116 11.42 14.83 -17.58
CA ILE A 116 12.57 14.43 -16.76
C ILE A 116 12.29 13.14 -15.97
N LEU A 117 11.15 13.07 -15.28
CA LEU A 117 10.82 11.88 -14.47
C LEU A 117 10.29 10.73 -15.33
N GLY A 118 9.59 11.03 -16.43
CA GLY A 118 9.22 10.03 -17.44
C GLY A 118 10.46 9.46 -18.13
N GLU A 119 11.43 10.31 -18.48
CA GLU A 119 12.71 9.83 -19.01
C GLU A 119 13.49 8.98 -17.99
N ALA A 120 13.45 9.36 -16.70
CA ALA A 120 14.06 8.56 -15.63
C ALA A 120 13.40 7.18 -15.48
N ALA A 121 12.07 7.12 -15.51
CA ALA A 121 11.32 5.86 -15.51
C ALA A 121 11.69 4.99 -16.72
N ARG A 122 11.71 5.59 -17.93
CA ARG A 122 12.02 4.91 -19.19
C ARG A 122 13.44 4.35 -19.23
N ARG A 123 14.46 5.14 -18.87
CA ARG A 123 15.87 4.70 -18.93
C ARG A 123 16.18 3.59 -17.92
N ASN A 124 15.52 3.60 -16.77
CA ASN A 124 15.66 2.56 -15.75
C ASN A 124 14.70 1.38 -15.96
N ARG A 125 13.74 1.52 -16.90
CA ARG A 125 12.66 0.57 -17.15
C ARG A 125 11.88 0.26 -15.86
N ALA A 126 11.64 1.26 -15.03
CA ALA A 126 10.99 1.12 -13.73
C ALA A 126 9.68 1.92 -13.71
N TYR A 127 8.71 1.45 -12.94
CA TYR A 127 7.57 2.29 -12.56
C TYR A 127 8.04 3.38 -11.59
N VAL A 128 7.42 4.57 -11.62
CA VAL A 128 7.75 5.65 -10.70
C VAL A 128 6.46 6.26 -10.15
N VAL A 129 6.35 6.32 -8.82
CA VAL A 129 5.29 7.05 -8.13
C VAL A 129 5.79 8.47 -7.89
N VAL A 130 5.12 9.44 -8.53
CA VAL A 130 5.47 10.87 -8.53
C VAL A 130 4.42 11.67 -7.77
N PRO A 131 4.68 12.04 -6.49
CA PRO A 131 3.74 12.85 -5.72
C PRO A 131 3.92 14.34 -6.00
N MET A 132 2.80 15.03 -6.24
CA MET A 132 2.78 16.46 -6.56
C MET A 132 1.42 17.10 -6.25
N PHE A 133 1.40 18.42 -6.15
CA PHE A 133 0.20 19.21 -6.34
C PHE A 133 -0.01 19.44 -7.84
N LEU A 134 -1.11 18.90 -8.36
CA LEU A 134 -1.44 18.84 -9.79
C LEU A 134 -2.63 19.72 -10.11
N ALA A 135 -2.51 20.51 -11.18
CA ALA A 135 -3.63 21.13 -11.87
C ALA A 135 -4.03 20.25 -13.06
N GLU A 136 -5.22 19.65 -13.02
CA GLU A 136 -5.68 18.72 -14.07
C GLU A 136 -6.40 19.40 -15.23
N ASP A 137 -6.62 20.69 -15.15
CA ASP A 137 -7.23 21.50 -16.21
C ASP A 137 -6.49 22.83 -16.37
N ALA A 138 -6.47 23.33 -17.61
CA ALA A 138 -5.89 24.63 -17.92
C ALA A 138 -6.59 25.79 -17.18
N GLY A 139 -7.86 25.61 -16.79
CA GLY A 139 -8.62 26.57 -15.99
C GLY A 139 -8.23 26.61 -14.50
N ARG A 140 -7.37 25.68 -14.04
CA ARG A 140 -6.89 25.56 -12.65
C ARG A 140 -8.04 25.51 -11.64
N THR A 141 -9.09 24.77 -11.99
CA THR A 141 -10.27 24.55 -11.13
C THR A 141 -10.22 23.19 -10.42
N ARG A 142 -9.49 22.23 -11.00
CA ARG A 142 -9.31 20.86 -10.51
C ARG A 142 -7.89 20.70 -10.00
N LEU A 143 -7.71 21.11 -8.74
CA LEU A 143 -6.44 21.14 -8.04
C LEU A 143 -6.40 20.03 -7.00
N TYR A 144 -5.37 19.18 -7.03
CA TYR A 144 -5.30 17.99 -6.17
C TYR A 144 -3.90 17.77 -5.64
N ASN A 145 -3.79 17.21 -4.43
CA ASN A 145 -2.60 16.47 -3.99
C ASN A 145 -2.70 15.06 -4.59
N VAL A 146 -1.74 14.69 -5.43
CA VAL A 146 -1.79 13.45 -6.20
C VAL A 146 -0.50 12.65 -6.12
N CYS A 147 -0.61 11.38 -6.49
CA CYS A 147 0.49 10.56 -6.96
C CYS A 147 0.19 10.13 -8.39
N VAL A 148 1.07 10.50 -9.33
CA VAL A 148 1.03 10.00 -10.70
C VAL A 148 1.91 8.74 -10.78
N LEU A 149 1.36 7.64 -11.28
CA LEU A 149 2.13 6.44 -11.58
C LEU A 149 2.63 6.53 -13.02
N LEU A 150 3.94 6.58 -13.21
CA LEU A 150 4.59 6.45 -14.51
C LEU A 150 4.93 4.98 -14.76
N ASP A 151 4.67 4.48 -15.97
CA ASP A 151 5.04 3.14 -16.40
C ASP A 151 6.52 3.02 -16.78
N ARG A 152 6.96 1.81 -17.13
CA ARG A 152 8.33 1.53 -17.58
C ARG A 152 8.72 2.22 -18.89
N GLN A 153 7.78 2.80 -19.63
CA GLN A 153 8.03 3.60 -20.83
C GLN A 153 8.07 5.10 -20.52
N GLY A 154 7.84 5.50 -19.27
CA GLY A 154 7.81 6.90 -18.84
C GLY A 154 6.46 7.59 -19.06
N LYS A 155 5.39 6.84 -19.36
CA LYS A 155 4.06 7.40 -19.61
C LYS A 155 3.17 7.29 -18.36
N PRO A 156 2.20 8.20 -18.16
CA PRO A 156 1.22 8.07 -17.09
C PRO A 156 0.38 6.79 -17.26
N ALA A 157 0.46 5.89 -16.27
CA ALA A 157 -0.35 4.69 -16.15
C ALA A 157 -1.58 4.90 -15.25
N GLY A 158 -1.61 5.99 -14.49
CA GLY A 158 -2.74 6.35 -13.65
C GLY A 158 -2.41 7.45 -12.65
N ILE A 159 -3.45 7.98 -12.00
CA ILE A 159 -3.33 9.05 -11.00
C ILE A 159 -4.18 8.68 -9.79
N TYR A 160 -3.57 8.65 -8.62
CA TYR A 160 -4.28 8.66 -7.34
C TYR A 160 -4.40 10.09 -6.83
N ARG A 161 -5.61 10.52 -6.46
CA ARG A 161 -5.87 11.83 -5.84
C ARG A 161 -6.14 11.58 -4.36
N LYS A 162 -5.40 12.25 -3.48
CA LYS A 162 -5.53 12.10 -2.02
C LYS A 162 -6.99 12.26 -1.61
N VAL A 163 -7.55 11.25 -0.96
CA VAL A 163 -8.97 11.26 -0.56
C VAL A 163 -9.15 12.07 0.72
N HIS A 164 -8.16 12.05 1.62
CA HIS A 164 -8.21 12.78 2.89
C HIS A 164 -7.16 13.92 2.96
N PRO A 165 -7.27 14.99 2.15
CA PRO A 165 -6.45 16.19 2.35
C PRO A 165 -6.72 16.85 3.71
N VAL A 166 -5.70 17.52 4.26
CA VAL A 166 -5.75 18.11 5.60
C VAL A 166 -6.23 19.56 5.58
N ASP A 167 -7.09 19.97 6.52
CA ASP A 167 -7.41 21.40 6.72
C ASP A 167 -6.17 22.18 7.16
N SER A 168 -5.85 23.23 6.40
CA SER A 168 -4.73 24.13 6.70
C SER A 168 -5.09 25.05 7.86
N GLY A 169 -4.91 24.58 9.09
CA GLY A 169 -5.00 25.41 10.31
C GLY A 169 -6.41 25.90 10.64
N ASN A 170 -7.44 25.05 10.46
CA ASN A 170 -8.85 25.40 10.68
C ASN A 170 -9.33 26.56 9.79
N SER A 171 -8.75 26.70 8.59
CA SER A 171 -9.12 27.75 7.65
C SER A 171 -10.40 27.39 6.88
N GLY A 172 -10.87 26.14 7.00
CA GLY A 172 -11.93 25.59 6.16
C GLY A 172 -11.45 25.28 4.73
N GLN A 173 -10.14 25.37 4.48
CA GLN A 173 -9.53 25.03 3.20
C GLN A 173 -8.57 23.85 3.35
N LEU A 174 -8.87 22.81 2.59
CA LEU A 174 -8.04 21.62 2.51
C LEU A 174 -6.77 21.92 1.72
N GLU A 175 -5.60 21.78 2.36
CA GLU A 175 -4.26 22.01 1.79
C GLU A 175 -4.23 23.21 0.82
N GLY A 176 -4.57 24.40 1.30
CA GLY A 176 -4.56 25.63 0.49
C GLY A 176 -5.63 25.72 -0.61
N GLY A 177 -6.63 24.83 -0.61
CA GLY A 177 -7.76 24.83 -1.56
C GLY A 177 -7.73 23.71 -2.60
N VAL A 178 -7.04 22.59 -2.33
CA VAL A 178 -7.18 21.38 -3.16
C VAL A 178 -8.53 20.72 -2.93
N LEU A 179 -8.99 19.97 -3.92
CA LEU A 179 -10.18 19.14 -3.83
C LEU A 179 -9.82 17.75 -3.26
N PRO A 180 -10.73 17.11 -2.51
CA PRO A 180 -10.55 15.71 -2.12
C PRO A 180 -10.77 14.77 -3.31
N GLY A 181 -9.96 13.73 -3.39
CA GLY A 181 -10.18 12.59 -4.27
C GLY A 181 -11.45 11.82 -3.91
N ARG A 182 -11.87 10.90 -4.79
CA ARG A 182 -13.13 10.14 -4.64
C ARG A 182 -12.97 8.63 -4.72
N GLU A 183 -11.78 8.14 -5.06
CA GLU A 183 -11.56 6.76 -5.43
C GLU A 183 -10.23 6.24 -4.89
N PHE A 184 -10.20 4.95 -4.59
CA PHE A 184 -8.98 4.19 -4.24
C PHE A 184 -8.65 3.22 -5.38
N PRO A 185 -7.99 3.66 -6.47
CA PRO A 185 -7.65 2.81 -7.61
C PRO A 185 -6.55 1.80 -7.26
N VAL A 186 -6.58 0.65 -7.94
CA VAL A 186 -5.49 -0.33 -7.96
C VAL A 186 -4.95 -0.39 -9.38
N PHE A 187 -3.66 -0.14 -9.53
CA PHE A 187 -2.97 -0.12 -10.81
C PHE A 187 -2.40 -1.49 -11.11
N SER A 188 -2.63 -1.99 -12.33
CA SER A 188 -2.04 -3.25 -12.78
C SER A 188 -0.66 -2.97 -13.37
N THR A 189 0.38 -3.60 -12.82
CA THR A 189 1.74 -3.59 -13.37
C THR A 189 2.08 -4.97 -13.93
N ASP A 190 3.25 -5.10 -14.56
CA ASP A 190 3.72 -6.39 -15.08
C ASP A 190 4.18 -7.36 -13.99
N PHE A 191 4.37 -6.89 -12.76
CA PHE A 191 4.76 -7.69 -11.61
C PHE A 191 3.63 -7.96 -10.62
N GLY A 192 2.60 -7.11 -10.57
CA GLY A 192 1.48 -7.28 -9.64
C GLY A 192 0.54 -6.08 -9.56
N LYS A 193 -0.32 -6.08 -8.56
CA LYS A 193 -1.29 -5.00 -8.32
C LYS A 193 -0.78 -4.00 -7.28
N VAL A 194 -0.70 -2.73 -7.67
CA VAL A 194 -0.17 -1.64 -6.84
C VAL A 194 -1.29 -0.70 -6.41
N GLY A 195 -1.42 -0.47 -5.10
CA GLY A 195 -2.22 0.62 -4.53
C GLY A 195 -1.36 1.82 -4.16
N ILE A 196 -1.96 2.99 -4.00
CA ILE A 196 -1.28 4.21 -3.53
C ILE A 196 -2.15 4.89 -2.47
N GLN A 197 -1.51 5.38 -1.41
CA GLN A 197 -2.10 6.21 -0.37
C GLN A 197 -1.17 7.40 -0.09
N ILE A 198 -1.73 8.54 0.31
CA ILE A 198 -0.94 9.75 0.54
C ILE A 198 -1.09 10.20 1.99
N CYS A 199 0.01 10.18 2.73
CA CYS A 199 0.16 10.83 4.03
C CYS A 199 -1.02 10.59 4.98
N TYR A 200 -1.84 11.61 5.20
CA TYR A 200 -2.98 11.61 6.13
C TYR A 200 -4.06 10.57 5.82
N ASP A 201 -4.06 9.99 4.61
CA ASP A 201 -4.86 8.79 4.32
C ASP A 201 -4.55 7.62 5.28
N ILE A 202 -3.40 7.62 5.97
CA ILE A 202 -3.05 6.62 7.00
C ILE A 202 -4.03 6.64 8.19
N GLU A 203 -4.64 7.78 8.49
CA GLU A 203 -5.54 7.93 9.64
C GLU A 203 -6.94 7.38 9.35
N PHE A 204 -7.23 7.01 8.10
CA PHE A 204 -8.54 6.54 7.65
C PHE A 204 -8.43 5.15 7.05
N GLU A 205 -9.09 4.17 7.67
CA GLU A 205 -8.99 2.76 7.26
C GLU A 205 -9.60 2.48 5.86
N ASP A 206 -10.59 3.28 5.45
CA ASP A 206 -11.46 3.04 4.29
C ASP A 206 -10.70 2.79 2.98
N GLY A 207 -9.65 3.56 2.71
CA GLY A 207 -8.83 3.39 1.53
C GLY A 207 -7.97 2.12 1.57
N TRP A 208 -7.34 1.83 2.71
CA TRP A 208 -6.50 0.64 2.89
C TRP A 208 -7.31 -0.65 2.77
N ALA A 209 -8.49 -0.67 3.41
CA ALA A 209 -9.49 -1.70 3.26
C ALA A 209 -9.93 -1.88 1.79
N THR A 210 -10.22 -0.77 1.10
CA THR A 210 -10.67 -0.82 -0.30
C THR A 210 -9.59 -1.37 -1.23
N LEU A 211 -8.32 -0.99 -1.03
CA LEU A 211 -7.20 -1.50 -1.80
C LEU A 211 -7.04 -3.02 -1.64
N ALA A 212 -7.17 -3.55 -0.42
CA ALA A 212 -7.18 -5.00 -0.20
C ALA A 212 -8.35 -5.70 -0.90
N LYS A 213 -9.58 -5.15 -0.81
CA LYS A 213 -10.75 -5.70 -1.52
C LYS A 213 -10.55 -5.73 -3.04
N LYS A 214 -9.85 -4.74 -3.59
CA LYS A 214 -9.49 -4.67 -5.02
C LYS A 214 -8.27 -5.54 -5.39
N GLY A 215 -7.67 -6.20 -4.41
CA GLY A 215 -6.56 -7.15 -4.59
C GLY A 215 -5.20 -6.51 -4.73
N ALA A 216 -4.95 -5.35 -4.10
CA ALA A 216 -3.60 -4.78 -4.02
C ALA A 216 -2.63 -5.75 -3.32
N GLU A 217 -1.40 -5.80 -3.81
CA GLU A 217 -0.33 -6.69 -3.32
C GLU A 217 0.83 -5.88 -2.72
N LEU A 218 1.01 -4.65 -3.22
CA LEU A 218 1.93 -3.64 -2.73
C LEU A 218 1.18 -2.31 -2.66
N VAL A 219 1.27 -1.60 -1.53
CA VAL A 219 0.75 -0.24 -1.39
C VAL A 219 1.91 0.72 -1.18
N ILE A 220 1.99 1.75 -2.03
CA ILE A 220 2.96 2.83 -1.87
C ILE A 220 2.33 3.91 -1.02
N TRP A 221 3.02 4.29 0.06
CA TRP A 221 2.60 5.35 0.96
C TRP A 221 3.57 6.52 0.89
N SER A 222 3.30 7.45 -0.03
CA SER A 222 4.05 8.70 -0.14
C SER A 222 3.55 9.65 0.95
N THR A 223 4.43 10.07 1.85
CA THR A 223 4.03 10.70 3.10
C THR A 223 4.99 11.80 3.54
N GLN A 224 4.52 12.70 4.41
CA GLN A 224 5.37 13.60 5.18
C GLN A 224 5.59 13.14 6.63
N SER A 225 5.08 11.96 6.97
CA SER A 225 5.13 11.39 8.31
C SER A 225 6.08 10.20 8.40
N PRO A 226 6.83 10.03 9.50
CA PRO A 226 7.70 8.87 9.71
C PRO A 226 7.00 7.74 10.50
N GLN A 227 5.67 7.75 10.61
CA GLN A 227 4.92 6.74 11.38
C GLN A 227 5.22 5.33 10.89
N ILE A 228 5.33 4.40 11.85
CA ILE A 228 5.52 2.96 11.58
C ILE A 228 4.37 2.11 12.11
N ILE A 229 3.71 2.51 13.20
CA ILE A 229 2.70 1.66 13.87
C ILE A 229 1.45 1.44 13.01
N ALA A 230 0.88 2.52 12.46
CA ALA A 230 -0.30 2.42 11.59
C ALA A 230 -0.03 1.58 10.33
N PRO A 231 1.05 1.82 9.54
CA PRO A 231 1.32 0.96 8.39
C PRO A 231 1.63 -0.50 8.78
N GLN A 232 2.30 -0.77 9.92
CA GLN A 232 2.44 -2.15 10.41
C GLN A 232 1.08 -2.83 10.64
N SER A 233 0.16 -2.12 11.30
CA SER A 233 -1.20 -2.61 11.55
C SER A 233 -1.95 -2.91 10.25
N TYR A 234 -1.90 -2.01 9.27
CA TYR A 234 -2.56 -2.19 7.99
C TYR A 234 -1.92 -3.29 7.12
N ALA A 235 -0.59 -3.38 7.08
CA ALA A 235 0.10 -4.45 6.35
C ALA A 235 -0.32 -5.84 6.90
N LYS A 236 -0.37 -5.98 8.23
CA LYS A 236 -0.85 -7.17 8.93
C LYS A 236 -2.33 -7.45 8.68
N ARG A 237 -3.19 -6.44 8.79
CA ARG A 237 -4.65 -6.59 8.68
C ARG A 237 -5.11 -6.90 7.26
N PHE A 238 -4.46 -6.28 6.28
CA PHE A 238 -4.87 -6.31 4.87
C PHE A 238 -3.99 -7.19 3.98
N ARG A 239 -2.97 -7.82 4.58
CA ARG A 239 -2.15 -8.87 3.97
C ARG A 239 -1.48 -8.41 2.67
N TYR A 240 -0.88 -7.24 2.64
CA TYR A 240 -0.05 -6.77 1.52
C TYR A 240 1.20 -6.07 2.04
N TYR A 241 2.17 -5.85 1.15
CA TYR A 241 3.33 -5.02 1.47
C TYR A 241 2.95 -3.54 1.49
N ILE A 242 3.60 -2.76 2.36
CA ILE A 242 3.52 -1.29 2.33
C ILE A 242 4.94 -0.74 2.20
N LEU A 243 5.15 0.21 1.29
CA LEU A 243 6.41 0.93 1.16
C LEU A 243 6.17 2.41 1.45
N SER A 244 6.74 2.92 2.53
CA SER A 244 6.70 4.35 2.83
C SER A 244 7.83 5.09 2.14
N SER A 245 7.57 6.30 1.65
CA SER A 245 8.57 7.26 1.19
C SER A 245 8.28 8.62 1.82
N THR A 246 9.28 9.22 2.47
CA THR A 246 9.09 10.40 3.33
C THR A 246 10.28 11.35 3.25
N TRP A 247 10.30 12.41 4.05
CA TRP A 247 11.36 13.41 4.00
C TRP A 247 12.33 13.37 5.19
N ARG A 248 12.00 12.64 6.26
CA ARG A 248 12.76 12.63 7.53
C ARG A 248 12.64 11.32 8.29
N ASN A 249 13.56 11.14 9.25
CA ASN A 249 13.62 10.08 10.26
C ASN A 249 13.74 8.65 9.68
N ASN A 250 12.75 8.15 8.93
CA ASN A 250 12.81 6.83 8.32
C ASN A 250 11.93 6.69 7.06
N ALA A 251 12.40 5.96 6.05
CA ALA A 251 11.55 5.33 5.05
C ALA A 251 11.63 3.80 5.19
N SER A 252 10.49 3.13 5.11
CA SER A 252 10.32 1.77 5.64
C SER A 252 9.53 0.88 4.68
N LEU A 253 9.89 -0.39 4.65
CA LEU A 253 9.15 -1.45 3.98
C LEU A 253 8.55 -2.39 5.03
N PHE A 254 7.23 -2.54 4.96
CA PHE A 254 6.44 -3.38 5.84
C PHE A 254 5.95 -4.60 5.07
N ASP A 255 6.08 -5.78 5.66
CA ASP A 255 5.56 -7.00 5.06
C ASP A 255 4.16 -7.37 5.60
N PRO A 256 3.44 -8.30 4.93
CA PRO A 256 2.10 -8.73 5.33
C PRO A 256 1.96 -9.33 6.74
N THR A 257 3.06 -9.55 7.48
CA THR A 257 3.01 -9.92 8.91
C THR A 257 2.89 -8.71 9.83
N GLY A 258 3.14 -7.50 9.31
CA GLY A 258 3.27 -6.27 10.07
C GLY A 258 4.71 -5.97 10.51
N ALA A 259 5.69 -6.77 10.08
CA ALA A 259 7.10 -6.52 10.37
C ALA A 259 7.68 -5.40 9.49
N VAL A 260 8.53 -4.54 10.07
CA VAL A 260 9.42 -3.67 9.30
C VAL A 260 10.60 -4.52 8.83
N ILE A 261 10.70 -4.78 7.53
CA ILE A 261 11.70 -5.72 6.97
C ILE A 261 12.91 -5.02 6.35
N ALA A 262 12.76 -3.74 6.02
CA ALA A 262 13.86 -2.87 5.62
C ALA A 262 13.51 -1.43 6.02
N GLN A 263 14.52 -0.67 6.43
CA GLN A 263 14.37 0.72 6.81
C GLN A 263 15.65 1.48 6.46
N THR A 264 15.51 2.70 5.95
CA THR A 264 16.62 3.65 5.83
C THR A 264 16.41 4.81 6.78
N THR A 265 17.48 5.23 7.45
CA THR A 265 17.54 6.35 8.39
C THR A 265 18.77 7.19 8.08
N GLU A 266 18.86 8.38 8.67
CA GLU A 266 20.02 9.24 8.48
C GLU A 266 21.33 8.51 8.87
N PRO A 267 22.44 8.72 8.14
CA PRO A 267 22.63 9.68 7.05
C PRO A 267 22.23 9.15 5.65
N SER A 268 21.70 7.93 5.53
CA SER A 268 21.27 7.36 4.24
C SER A 268 19.91 7.91 3.82
N SER A 269 19.69 8.07 2.52
CA SER A 269 18.44 8.57 1.95
C SER A 269 17.71 7.55 1.08
N VAL A 270 18.37 6.49 0.63
CA VAL A 270 17.82 5.55 -0.36
C VAL A 270 17.69 4.16 0.23
N LEU A 271 16.47 3.60 0.14
CA LEU A 271 16.15 2.22 0.48
C LEU A 271 15.90 1.44 -0.81
N VAL A 272 16.54 0.28 -0.96
CA VAL A 272 16.26 -0.69 -2.04
C VAL A 272 16.18 -2.09 -1.45
N GLU A 273 15.05 -2.76 -1.67
CA GLU A 273 14.80 -4.10 -1.15
C GLU A 273 14.09 -4.98 -2.18
N GLN A 274 14.32 -6.30 -2.14
CA GLN A 274 13.62 -7.28 -2.95
C GLN A 274 12.56 -8.01 -2.11
N ILE A 275 11.35 -8.06 -2.63
CA ILE A 275 10.23 -8.81 -2.04
C ILE A 275 9.73 -9.87 -3.01
N ASP A 276 8.88 -10.77 -2.52
CA ASP A 276 8.14 -11.71 -3.35
C ASP A 276 6.65 -11.46 -3.18
N LEU A 277 5.92 -11.20 -4.26
CA LEU A 277 4.46 -11.03 -4.21
C LEU A 277 3.70 -12.36 -4.18
N THR A 278 4.41 -13.48 -4.34
CA THR A 278 3.88 -14.84 -4.20
C THR A 278 4.42 -15.45 -2.91
N TYR A 279 3.69 -15.28 -1.81
CA TYR A 279 4.08 -15.75 -0.48
C TYR A 279 2.96 -16.56 0.19
N ALA A 280 3.30 -17.23 1.28
CA ALA A 280 2.37 -17.87 2.21
C ALA A 280 2.55 -17.26 3.60
N LEU A 281 1.44 -17.06 4.31
CA LEU A 281 1.42 -16.62 5.70
C LEU A 281 1.02 -17.79 6.58
N ILE A 282 1.90 -18.14 7.51
CA ILE A 282 1.76 -19.34 8.34
C ILE A 282 1.98 -18.93 9.79
N GLY A 283 0.96 -19.14 10.62
CA GLY A 283 1.06 -18.99 12.08
C GLY A 283 1.82 -20.15 12.73
N TRP A 284 2.05 -20.05 14.03
CA TRP A 284 2.74 -21.09 14.79
C TRP A 284 2.07 -22.45 14.64
N GLN A 285 2.88 -23.46 14.30
CA GLN A 285 2.50 -24.87 14.23
C GLN A 285 3.70 -25.71 14.67
N PRO A 286 3.53 -26.77 15.47
CA PRO A 286 4.65 -27.63 15.88
C PRO A 286 5.48 -28.15 14.71
N LYS A 287 4.82 -28.50 13.60
CA LYS A 287 5.46 -29.00 12.36
C LYS A 287 6.27 -27.93 11.62
N LEU A 288 5.92 -26.65 11.77
CA LEU A 288 6.61 -25.55 11.10
C LEU A 288 8.02 -25.35 11.67
N ALA A 289 8.17 -25.62 12.98
CA ALA A 289 9.43 -25.44 13.73
C ALA A 289 10.07 -24.07 13.47
N ASN A 290 9.30 -22.99 13.65
CA ASN A 290 9.70 -21.60 13.40
C ASN A 290 10.30 -21.37 11.99
N GLY A 291 9.84 -22.13 11.01
CA GLY A 291 10.26 -22.09 9.61
C GLY A 291 11.41 -23.04 9.25
N LYS A 292 12.05 -23.68 10.23
CA LYS A 292 13.12 -24.66 10.00
C LYS A 292 12.69 -25.80 9.08
N ALA A 293 11.42 -26.21 9.11
CA ALA A 293 10.88 -27.23 8.22
C ALA A 293 11.04 -26.89 6.73
N PHE A 294 10.93 -25.60 6.36
CA PHE A 294 11.19 -25.15 4.99
C PHE A 294 12.69 -25.26 4.63
N ALA A 295 13.56 -24.79 5.53
CA ALA A 295 15.01 -24.86 5.32
C ALA A 295 15.51 -26.30 5.20
N ASP A 296 15.02 -27.20 6.05
CA ASP A 296 15.46 -28.60 6.09
C ASP A 296 15.06 -29.37 4.83
N ARG A 297 13.86 -29.12 4.29
CA ARG A 297 13.35 -29.86 3.12
C ARG A 297 13.77 -29.25 1.79
N TYR A 298 13.86 -27.92 1.68
CA TYR A 298 14.04 -27.23 0.40
C TYR A 298 15.35 -26.43 0.32
N GLY A 299 16.10 -26.29 1.41
CA GLY A 299 17.34 -25.53 1.44
C GLY A 299 17.15 -24.12 0.89
N ARG A 300 17.99 -23.74 -0.09
CA ARG A 300 17.97 -22.41 -0.72
C ARG A 300 16.74 -22.15 -1.60
N ALA A 301 16.00 -23.18 -1.99
CA ALA A 301 14.78 -23.01 -2.78
C ALA A 301 13.65 -22.38 -1.96
N ALA A 302 13.70 -22.43 -0.63
CA ALA A 302 12.75 -21.73 0.24
C ALA A 302 13.40 -20.49 0.86
N GLY A 303 12.62 -19.42 1.01
CA GLY A 303 12.96 -18.29 1.86
C GLY A 303 11.83 -18.01 2.84
N PHE A 304 12.17 -17.53 4.03
CA PHE A 304 11.18 -17.17 5.03
C PHE A 304 11.70 -16.11 6.00
N ARG A 305 10.76 -15.45 6.67
CA ARG A 305 11.00 -14.70 7.90
C ARG A 305 9.95 -15.14 8.91
N TYR A 306 10.39 -15.60 10.07
CA TYR A 306 9.53 -16.02 11.17
C TYR A 306 9.80 -15.13 12.38
N SER A 307 8.74 -14.64 13.02
CA SER A 307 8.81 -13.90 14.26
C SER A 307 8.28 -14.78 15.39
N GLU A 308 9.16 -15.17 16.31
CA GLU A 308 8.76 -15.87 17.54
C GLU A 308 7.97 -14.96 18.47
N ALA A 309 8.18 -13.64 18.41
CA ALA A 309 7.42 -12.68 19.20
C ALA A 309 5.96 -12.54 18.73
N GLU A 310 5.67 -12.85 17.47
CA GLU A 310 4.33 -12.74 16.87
C GLU A 310 3.72 -14.11 16.50
N ASP A 311 4.44 -15.20 16.76
CA ASP A 311 4.07 -16.59 16.45
C ASP A 311 3.58 -16.78 15.00
N ARG A 312 4.31 -16.19 14.05
CA ARG A 312 3.95 -16.22 12.62
C ARG A 312 5.14 -15.93 11.73
N GLY A 313 5.00 -16.30 10.45
CA GLY A 313 5.96 -15.96 9.43
C GLY A 313 5.37 -15.79 8.04
N ILE A 314 6.21 -15.23 7.18
CA ILE A 314 6.03 -15.15 5.73
C ILE A 314 7.03 -16.06 5.05
N PHE A 315 6.55 -16.82 4.07
CA PHE A 315 7.29 -17.86 3.36
C PHE A 315 7.17 -17.64 1.86
N TRP A 316 8.22 -17.89 1.10
CA TRP A 316 8.22 -17.74 -0.36
C TRP A 316 9.16 -18.76 -1.00
N SER A 317 9.05 -18.90 -2.32
CA SER A 317 9.96 -19.73 -3.11
C SER A 317 11.04 -18.90 -3.79
N ASN A 318 12.24 -19.43 -3.90
CA ASN A 318 13.32 -18.93 -4.75
C ASN A 318 13.52 -19.79 -6.00
N ASP A 319 12.75 -20.87 -6.16
CA ASP A 319 12.78 -21.76 -7.32
C ASP A 319 11.44 -21.70 -8.07
N PRO A 320 11.42 -21.23 -9.33
CA PRO A 320 10.19 -21.17 -10.12
C PRO A 320 9.54 -22.53 -10.40
N LYS A 321 10.27 -23.64 -10.20
CA LYS A 321 9.76 -25.01 -10.36
C LYS A 321 9.07 -25.53 -9.09
N ILE A 322 9.25 -24.87 -7.95
CA ILE A 322 8.70 -25.28 -6.66
C ILE A 322 7.90 -24.12 -6.06
N PRO A 323 6.62 -23.96 -6.42
CA PRO A 323 5.76 -22.92 -5.84
C PRO A 323 5.66 -23.03 -4.31
N VAL A 324 5.55 -21.89 -3.61
CA VAL A 324 5.46 -21.88 -2.14
C VAL A 324 4.29 -22.71 -1.61
N MET A 325 3.15 -22.72 -2.32
CA MET A 325 1.98 -23.50 -1.93
C MET A 325 2.19 -25.00 -2.05
N ARG A 326 3.05 -25.45 -2.98
CA ARG A 326 3.50 -26.84 -3.03
C ARG A 326 4.30 -27.18 -1.78
N MET A 327 5.19 -26.28 -1.34
CA MET A 327 5.97 -26.48 -0.11
C MET A 327 5.06 -26.61 1.11
N VAL A 328 4.07 -25.72 1.25
CA VAL A 328 3.07 -25.75 2.34
C VAL A 328 2.35 -27.11 2.39
N ARG A 329 1.82 -27.58 1.25
CA ARG A 329 1.10 -28.87 1.17
C ARG A 329 1.99 -30.07 1.48
N GLU A 330 3.18 -30.13 0.90
CA GLU A 330 4.12 -31.24 1.12
C GLU A 330 4.65 -31.31 2.57
N LEU A 331 4.74 -30.17 3.25
CA LEU A 331 5.07 -30.11 4.69
C LEU A 331 3.85 -30.39 5.59
N GLY A 332 2.65 -30.53 5.01
CA GLY A 332 1.40 -30.73 5.77
C GLY A 332 1.09 -29.56 6.71
N LEU A 333 1.38 -28.34 6.25
CA LEU A 333 1.13 -27.09 6.96
C LEU A 333 -0.17 -26.46 6.47
N GLU A 334 -0.78 -25.67 7.33
CA GLU A 334 -2.00 -24.90 7.04
C GLU A 334 -1.72 -23.40 7.00
N LEU A 335 -2.43 -22.64 6.18
CA LEU A 335 -2.30 -21.18 6.17
C LEU A 335 -2.94 -20.55 7.41
N GLU A 336 -2.46 -19.37 7.81
CA GLU A 336 -2.98 -18.65 8.98
C GLU A 336 -4.50 -18.40 8.89
N ASP A 337 -4.98 -17.93 7.73
CA ASP A 337 -6.39 -17.60 7.53
C ASP A 337 -7.29 -18.86 7.47
N GLU A 338 -6.78 -19.98 6.94
CA GLU A 338 -7.47 -21.28 6.94
C GLU A 338 -7.64 -21.79 8.39
N ALA A 339 -6.56 -21.74 9.18
CA ALA A 339 -6.59 -22.14 10.58
C ALA A 339 -7.57 -21.28 11.40
N HIS A 340 -7.57 -19.96 11.20
CA HIS A 340 -8.52 -19.05 11.83
C HIS A 340 -9.96 -19.33 11.43
N ALA A 341 -10.23 -19.56 10.14
CA ALA A 341 -11.57 -19.84 9.63
C ALA A 341 -12.12 -21.16 10.20
N ARG A 342 -11.31 -22.22 10.18
CA ARG A 342 -11.66 -23.52 10.79
C ARG A 342 -11.98 -23.40 12.27
N ASN A 343 -11.10 -22.72 13.04
CA ASN A 343 -11.30 -22.53 14.47
C ASN A 343 -12.54 -21.69 14.78
N ARG A 344 -12.78 -20.61 14.04
CA ARG A 344 -13.98 -19.78 14.20
C ARG A 344 -15.25 -20.58 13.95
N ALA A 345 -15.30 -21.36 12.88
CA ALA A 345 -16.45 -22.22 12.57
C ALA A 345 -16.74 -23.21 13.71
N LEU A 346 -15.70 -23.84 14.28
CA LEU A 346 -15.83 -24.73 15.44
C LEU A 346 -16.34 -23.98 16.69
N GLN A 347 -15.79 -22.81 16.97
CA GLN A 347 -16.19 -21.98 18.10
C GLN A 347 -17.66 -21.55 18.00
N ASP A 348 -18.09 -21.09 16.83
CA ASP A 348 -19.46 -20.63 16.59
C ASP A 348 -20.45 -21.81 16.67
N ALA A 349 -20.06 -22.99 16.18
CA ALA A 349 -20.84 -24.22 16.32
C ALA A 349 -21.01 -24.63 17.79
N LEU A 350 -19.93 -24.61 18.58
CA LEU A 350 -19.96 -24.94 20.01
C LEU A 350 -20.75 -23.93 20.84
N ARG A 351 -20.68 -22.64 20.47
CA ARG A 351 -21.45 -21.56 21.11
C ARG A 351 -22.92 -21.58 20.69
N LYS A 352 -23.28 -22.27 19.60
CA LYS A 352 -24.59 -22.21 18.94
C LYS A 352 -24.94 -20.80 18.44
N GLY A 353 -23.94 -20.06 17.99
CA GLY A 353 -24.12 -18.69 17.52
C GLY A 353 -22.84 -17.85 17.56
N LEU A 354 -22.97 -16.61 17.09
CA LEU A 354 -21.91 -15.62 17.19
C LEU A 354 -21.68 -15.20 18.66
N PRO A 355 -20.49 -14.67 19.01
CA PRO A 355 -20.28 -14.05 20.30
C PRO A 355 -21.30 -12.93 20.55
N GLU A 356 -21.88 -12.88 21.74
CA GLU A 356 -22.73 -11.77 22.17
C GLU A 356 -21.93 -10.46 22.10
N GLN A 357 -22.55 -9.42 21.55
CA GLN A 357 -22.01 -8.07 21.58
C GLN A 357 -22.76 -7.30 22.67
N PRO A 358 -22.05 -6.60 23.57
CA PRO A 358 -22.67 -5.82 24.63
C PRO A 358 -23.51 -4.64 24.09
#